data_AF-A0A3A9GQA2-F1
#
_entry.id   AF-A0A3A9GQA2-F1
#
_cell.length_a   1.000
_cell.length_b   1.000
_cell.length_c   1.000
_cell.angle_alpha   90.00
_cell.angle_beta   90.00
_cell.angle_gamma   90.00
#
_symmetry.space_group_name_H-M   'P 1'
#
loop_
_entity.id
_entity.type
_entity.pdbx_description
1 polymer ?
#
loop_
_entity_poly.entity_id
_entity_poly.type
_entity_poly.pdbx_seq_one_letter_code
_entity_poly.pdbx_strand_id
1 'polypeptide(L)'
;MKLFKIGYALTGFLLAACTAFTGSYGLSKTDREIYRRALSLENDMEKMGFSEFSLADYKVRFYNGNCDYVVEGENISKEDAVLDVFAGTVWEVEGEYQVLIPTYEKFSALFDMLGAAGTVSQGMSEGTMAFTEESYSENAHVATIWHEAFHAWQTNRWQDEIDALMKRVNLSAEDNREDIIVREADENPKAAALFEEEMVLLEKAYEGEGEEKKEYILKALSLAEKRREILPDSANAMEFYLENLEGSARYVESLAYRSLEGDKAWEEHYMGEFSYEKGSGKYYQMGMLKGLLLDQTGEGWQEKFSLEEGFDGALKGVCQEE
;
A
#
# COMPACT_ATOMS: atom_id res chain seq x y z
N MET A 1 -31.55 -40.84 -35.07
CA MET A 1 -31.41 -39.39 -34.79
C MET A 1 -32.06 -38.89 -33.49
N LYS A 2 -33.07 -39.55 -32.88
CA LYS A 2 -33.71 -39.07 -31.63
C LYS A 2 -32.96 -39.45 -30.34
N LEU A 3 -32.38 -40.66 -30.26
CA LEU A 3 -31.64 -41.14 -29.08
C LEU A 3 -30.35 -40.36 -28.79
N PHE A 4 -29.58 -39.99 -29.83
CA PHE A 4 -28.37 -39.19 -29.67
C PHE A 4 -28.64 -37.79 -29.12
N LYS A 5 -29.74 -37.13 -29.55
CA LYS A 5 -30.13 -35.80 -29.04
C LYS A 5 -30.55 -35.83 -27.56
N ILE A 6 -31.17 -36.93 -27.12
CA ILE A 6 -31.53 -37.15 -25.71
C ILE A 6 -30.27 -37.38 -24.87
N GLY A 7 -29.28 -38.12 -25.39
CA GLY A 7 -27.99 -38.31 -24.73
C GLY A 7 -27.23 -37.00 -24.50
N TYR A 8 -27.11 -36.15 -25.53
CA TYR A 8 -26.45 -34.84 -25.39
C TYR A 8 -27.18 -33.89 -24.44
N ALA A 9 -28.52 -33.91 -24.42
CA ALA A 9 -29.30 -33.11 -23.48
C ALA A 9 -29.09 -33.57 -22.03
N LEU A 10 -29.02 -34.89 -21.78
CA LEU A 10 -28.72 -35.46 -20.45
C LEU A 10 -27.30 -35.12 -20.00
N THR A 11 -26.29 -35.22 -20.88
CA THR A 11 -24.92 -34.83 -20.56
C THR A 11 -24.79 -33.33 -20.29
N GLY A 12 -25.50 -32.48 -21.06
CA GLY A 12 -25.55 -31.04 -20.81
C GLY A 12 -26.21 -30.69 -19.48
N PHE A 13 -27.28 -31.39 -19.10
CA PHE A 13 -27.94 -31.21 -17.81
C PHE A 13 -27.08 -31.70 -16.65
N LEU A 14 -26.36 -32.82 -16.82
CA LEU A 14 -25.40 -33.33 -15.86
C LEU A 14 -24.20 -32.39 -15.69
N LEU A 15 -23.69 -31.81 -16.78
CA LEU A 15 -22.61 -30.81 -16.71
C LEU A 15 -23.08 -29.51 -16.06
N ALA A 16 -24.30 -29.05 -16.36
CA ALA A 16 -24.91 -27.87 -15.73
C ALA A 16 -25.21 -28.11 -14.23
N ALA A 17 -25.69 -29.30 -13.88
CA ALA A 17 -25.91 -29.69 -12.49
C ALA A 17 -24.58 -29.87 -11.74
N CYS A 18 -23.57 -30.47 -12.36
CA CYS A 18 -22.22 -30.53 -11.79
C CYS A 18 -21.66 -29.14 -11.58
N THR A 19 -21.73 -28.22 -12.56
CA THR A 19 -21.29 -26.82 -12.35
C THR A 19 -22.13 -26.08 -11.31
N ALA A 20 -23.41 -26.40 -11.15
CA ALA A 20 -24.24 -25.84 -10.07
C ALA A 20 -24.02 -26.49 -8.69
N PHE A 21 -23.41 -27.67 -8.62
CA PHE A 21 -23.06 -28.35 -7.37
C PHE A 21 -21.57 -28.24 -7.00
N THR A 22 -20.69 -28.02 -7.99
CA THR A 22 -19.24 -27.86 -7.83
C THR A 22 -18.77 -26.43 -8.05
N GLY A 23 -19.65 -25.53 -8.52
CA GLY A 23 -19.37 -24.11 -8.56
C GLY A 23 -19.16 -23.61 -7.13
N SER A 24 -18.03 -22.96 -6.88
CA SER A 24 -17.79 -22.24 -5.64
C SER A 24 -18.73 -21.04 -5.59
N TYR A 25 -19.92 -21.21 -5.01
CA TYR A 25 -20.81 -20.10 -4.71
C TYR A 25 -20.29 -19.39 -3.46
N GLY A 26 -19.80 -18.16 -3.63
CA GLY A 26 -19.24 -17.35 -2.54
C GLY A 26 -17.76 -17.06 -2.70
N LEU A 27 -17.20 -16.33 -1.73
CA LEU A 27 -15.77 -16.06 -1.62
C LEU A 27 -14.96 -17.36 -1.60
N SER A 28 -13.84 -17.38 -2.33
CA SER A 28 -12.98 -18.57 -2.49
C SER A 28 -12.45 -19.06 -1.13
N LYS A 29 -11.97 -20.31 -1.05
CA LYS A 29 -11.32 -20.78 0.19
C LYS A 29 -10.02 -20.02 0.45
N THR A 30 -9.29 -19.70 -0.61
CA THR A 30 -8.03 -18.96 -0.57
C THR A 30 -8.23 -17.57 0.02
N ASP A 31 -9.17 -16.78 -0.50
CA ASP A 31 -9.45 -15.43 0.03
C ASP A 31 -9.91 -15.46 1.49
N ARG A 32 -10.73 -16.46 1.88
CA ARG A 32 -11.14 -16.63 3.28
C ARG A 32 -9.96 -16.97 4.18
N GLU A 33 -9.01 -17.77 3.70
CA GLU A 33 -7.79 -18.09 4.44
C GLU A 33 -6.88 -16.87 4.54
N ILE A 34 -6.73 -16.10 3.47
CA ILE A 34 -6.01 -14.82 3.48
C ILE A 34 -6.62 -13.87 4.52
N TYR A 35 -7.94 -13.65 4.51
CA TYR A 35 -8.56 -12.77 5.51
C TYR A 35 -8.36 -13.27 6.95
N ARG A 36 -8.52 -14.58 7.20
CA ARG A 36 -8.27 -15.16 8.53
C ARG A 36 -6.82 -14.99 8.96
N ARG A 37 -5.88 -15.12 8.04
CA ARG A 37 -4.45 -14.90 8.30
C ARG A 37 -4.19 -13.43 8.62
N ALA A 38 -4.81 -12.51 7.89
CA ALA A 38 -4.73 -11.08 8.18
C ALA A 38 -5.19 -10.77 9.61
N LEU A 39 -6.37 -11.27 10.01
CA LEU A 39 -6.87 -11.13 11.38
C LEU A 39 -6.00 -11.83 12.43
N SER A 40 -5.31 -12.92 12.07
CA SER A 40 -4.43 -13.61 13.02
C SER A 40 -3.18 -12.82 13.38
N LEU A 41 -2.82 -11.80 12.59
CA LEU A 41 -1.69 -10.92 12.84
C LEU A 41 -1.98 -9.80 13.85
N GLU A 42 -3.24 -9.59 14.27
CA GLU A 42 -3.64 -8.49 15.17
C GLU A 42 -2.69 -8.31 16.36
N ASN A 43 -2.42 -9.36 17.13
CA ASN A 43 -1.54 -9.25 18.31
C ASN A 43 -0.09 -8.87 17.98
N ASP A 44 0.39 -9.22 16.79
CA ASP A 44 1.75 -8.87 16.35
C ASP A 44 1.77 -7.45 15.79
N MET A 45 0.73 -7.07 15.04
CA MET A 45 0.57 -5.73 14.50
C MET A 45 0.29 -4.70 15.58
N GLU A 46 -0.50 -4.99 16.61
CA GLU A 46 -0.73 -4.08 17.76
C GLU A 46 0.58 -3.57 18.40
N LYS A 47 1.66 -4.37 18.36
CA LYS A 47 2.97 -3.99 18.89
C LYS A 47 3.64 -2.86 18.11
N MET A 48 3.16 -2.55 16.90
CA MET A 48 3.62 -1.40 16.11
C MET A 48 3.30 -0.07 16.77
N GLY A 49 2.33 0.01 17.69
CA GLY A 49 2.10 1.21 18.51
C GLY A 49 1.23 2.31 17.89
N PHE A 50 0.62 2.09 16.72
CA PHE A 50 -0.40 3.02 16.21
C PHE A 50 -1.68 2.89 17.03
N SER A 51 -2.03 3.96 17.75
CA SER A 51 -3.16 3.97 18.68
C SER A 51 -4.49 3.70 17.97
N GLU A 52 -5.30 2.80 18.53
CA GLU A 52 -6.64 2.47 18.05
C GLU A 52 -6.68 1.92 16.61
N PHE A 53 -5.54 1.45 16.08
CA PHE A 53 -5.51 0.77 14.80
C PHE A 53 -5.70 -0.74 14.97
N SER A 54 -6.80 -1.27 14.44
CA SER A 54 -7.07 -2.71 14.34
C SER A 54 -7.73 -3.01 12.99
N LEU A 55 -7.31 -4.09 12.33
CA LEU A 55 -7.94 -4.56 11.09
C LEU A 55 -9.38 -5.03 11.34
N ALA A 56 -9.65 -5.58 12.52
CA ALA A 56 -10.98 -6.07 12.89
C ALA A 56 -12.07 -4.98 12.91
N ASP A 57 -11.68 -3.70 12.99
CA ASP A 57 -12.60 -2.56 12.95
C ASP A 57 -13.09 -2.23 11.53
N TYR A 58 -12.50 -2.84 10.49
CA TYR A 58 -12.80 -2.56 9.09
C TYR A 58 -13.41 -3.76 8.37
N LYS A 59 -14.48 -3.50 7.61
CA LYS A 59 -15.02 -4.48 6.65
C LYS A 59 -14.10 -4.58 5.45
N VAL A 60 -13.84 -5.81 5.02
CA VAL A 60 -13.02 -6.09 3.82
C VAL A 60 -13.91 -6.60 2.69
N ARG A 61 -13.92 -5.89 1.57
CA ARG A 61 -14.67 -6.21 0.35
C ARG A 61 -13.74 -6.85 -0.67
N PHE A 62 -13.96 -8.13 -0.95
CA PHE A 62 -13.26 -8.86 -2.01
C PHE A 62 -14.03 -8.76 -3.33
N TYR A 63 -13.54 -7.93 -4.26
CA TYR A 63 -14.13 -7.71 -5.57
C TYR A 63 -13.71 -8.80 -6.57
N ASN A 64 -14.69 -9.53 -7.09
CA ASN A 64 -14.45 -10.63 -8.04
C ASN A 64 -14.67 -10.26 -9.52
N GLY A 65 -14.87 -8.97 -9.85
CA GLY A 65 -15.20 -8.55 -11.22
C GLY A 65 -16.67 -8.33 -11.51
N ASN A 66 -17.56 -8.72 -10.60
CA ASN A 66 -19.01 -8.53 -10.77
C ASN A 66 -19.69 -8.09 -9.48
N CYS A 67 -19.20 -8.53 -8.33
CA CYS A 67 -19.78 -8.26 -7.02
C CYS A 67 -18.68 -8.18 -5.97
N ASP A 68 -19.03 -7.63 -4.81
CA ASP A 68 -18.19 -7.65 -3.63
C ASP A 68 -18.63 -8.78 -2.70
N TYR A 69 -17.65 -9.52 -2.18
CA TYR A 69 -17.85 -10.34 -1.00
C TYR A 69 -17.37 -9.56 0.22
N VAL A 70 -18.31 -9.08 1.03
CA VAL A 70 -17.99 -8.29 2.22
C VAL A 70 -17.77 -9.23 3.38
N VAL A 71 -16.63 -9.10 4.03
CA VAL A 71 -16.19 -9.95 5.12
C VAL A 71 -16.06 -9.13 6.40
N GLU A 72 -16.70 -9.62 7.46
CA GLU A 72 -16.66 -9.07 8.81
C GLU A 72 -16.56 -10.24 9.80
N GLY A 73 -15.35 -10.50 10.30
CA GLY A 73 -15.05 -11.68 11.10
C GLY A 73 -15.36 -12.97 10.33
N GLU A 74 -16.31 -13.79 10.79
CA GLU A 74 -16.73 -15.00 10.08
C GLU A 74 -17.95 -14.79 9.16
N ASN A 75 -18.52 -13.59 9.14
CA ASN A 75 -19.67 -13.27 8.29
C ASN A 75 -19.19 -12.89 6.89
N ILE A 76 -19.81 -13.49 5.87
CA ILE A 76 -19.56 -13.18 4.46
C ILE A 76 -20.90 -12.90 3.78
N SER A 77 -21.12 -11.66 3.34
CA SER A 77 -22.24 -11.28 2.48
C SER A 77 -21.79 -11.12 1.04
N LYS A 78 -22.72 -11.27 0.10
CA LYS A 78 -22.51 -10.92 -1.31
C LYS A 78 -23.32 -9.65 -1.58
N GLU A 79 -22.63 -8.62 -2.04
CA GLU A 79 -23.20 -7.29 -2.29
C GLU A 79 -22.86 -6.82 -3.70
N ASP A 80 -23.59 -5.82 -4.18
CA ASP A 80 -23.25 -5.17 -5.44
C ASP A 80 -21.88 -4.50 -5.33
N ALA A 81 -21.11 -4.53 -6.41
CA ALA A 81 -19.79 -3.93 -6.43
C ALA A 81 -19.89 -2.42 -6.22
N VAL A 82 -19.15 -1.91 -5.24
CA VAL A 82 -19.11 -0.46 -4.96
C VAL A 82 -18.25 0.26 -5.99
N LEU A 83 -17.13 -0.34 -6.37
CA LEU A 83 -16.20 0.17 -7.35
C LEU A 83 -15.57 -1.00 -8.12
N ASP A 84 -15.36 -0.84 -9.42
CA ASP A 84 -14.59 -1.79 -10.22
C ASP A 84 -13.09 -1.62 -9.92
N VAL A 85 -12.61 -2.27 -8.86
CA VAL A 85 -11.23 -2.14 -8.39
C VAL A 85 -10.28 -3.12 -9.10
N PHE A 86 -9.13 -2.61 -9.52
CA PHE A 86 -8.03 -3.39 -10.10
C PHE A 86 -6.80 -3.46 -9.16
N ALA A 87 -6.76 -2.60 -8.15
CA ALA A 87 -5.80 -2.57 -7.05
C ALA A 87 -6.55 -2.35 -5.73
N GLY A 88 -5.88 -2.54 -4.59
CA GLY A 88 -6.43 -2.20 -3.27
C GLY A 88 -6.80 -0.72 -3.16
N THR A 89 -7.84 -0.42 -2.39
CA THR A 89 -8.20 0.95 -2.03
C THR A 89 -9.13 0.98 -0.81
N VAL A 90 -9.47 2.19 -0.36
CA VAL A 90 -10.46 2.44 0.70
C VAL A 90 -11.60 3.29 0.15
N TRP A 91 -12.83 2.96 0.51
CA TRP A 91 -14.01 3.71 0.08
C TRP A 91 -15.06 3.82 1.18
N GLU A 92 -15.73 4.97 1.25
CA GLU A 92 -16.84 5.19 2.17
C GLU A 92 -18.10 4.48 1.66
N VAL A 93 -18.61 3.55 2.45
CA VAL A 93 -19.83 2.79 2.16
C VAL A 93 -20.74 2.85 3.39
N GLU A 94 -21.92 3.45 3.22
CA GLU A 94 -22.92 3.62 4.28
C GLU A 94 -22.41 4.38 5.52
N GLY A 95 -21.47 5.31 5.33
CA GLY A 95 -20.90 6.13 6.41
C GLY A 95 -19.72 5.49 7.14
N GLU A 96 -19.20 4.36 6.65
CA GLU A 96 -18.03 3.68 7.18
C GLU A 96 -16.98 3.52 6.06
N TYR A 97 -15.71 3.81 6.33
CA TYR A 97 -14.62 3.49 5.40
C TYR A 97 -14.36 1.98 5.42
N GLN A 98 -14.40 1.36 4.25
CA GLN A 98 -14.21 -0.08 4.08
C GLN A 98 -13.02 -0.33 3.17
N VAL A 99 -12.33 -1.44 3.39
CA VAL A 99 -11.19 -1.89 2.57
C VAL A 99 -11.75 -2.61 1.34
N LEU A 100 -11.37 -2.16 0.15
CA LEU A 100 -11.78 -2.76 -1.13
C LEU A 100 -10.56 -3.35 -1.81
N ILE A 101 -10.54 -4.65 -2.04
CA ILE A 101 -9.44 -5.33 -2.73
C ILE A 101 -9.97 -6.30 -3.78
N PRO A 102 -9.29 -6.50 -4.92
CA PRO A 102 -9.61 -7.59 -5.83
C PRO A 102 -9.41 -8.95 -5.13
N THR A 103 -10.14 -10.01 -5.53
CA THR A 103 -9.81 -11.36 -5.04
C THR A 103 -8.38 -11.74 -5.38
N TYR A 104 -7.77 -12.63 -4.60
CA TYR A 104 -6.40 -13.07 -4.80
C TYR A 104 -6.17 -13.57 -6.22
N GLU A 105 -7.08 -14.37 -6.79
CA GLU A 105 -6.90 -14.90 -8.15
C GLU A 105 -6.91 -13.79 -9.20
N LYS A 106 -7.71 -12.73 -9.01
CA LYS A 106 -7.73 -11.60 -9.94
C LYS A 106 -6.48 -10.77 -9.82
N PHE A 107 -6.04 -10.52 -8.58
CA PHE A 107 -4.88 -9.69 -8.36
C PHE A 107 -3.60 -10.41 -8.81
N SER A 108 -3.44 -11.68 -8.44
CA SER A 108 -2.35 -12.54 -8.92
C SER A 108 -2.31 -12.64 -10.46
N ALA A 109 -3.48 -12.80 -11.12
CA ALA A 109 -3.54 -12.83 -12.58
C ALA A 109 -3.12 -11.50 -13.24
N LEU A 110 -3.35 -10.35 -12.58
CA LEU A 110 -2.86 -9.06 -13.05
C LEU A 110 -1.33 -9.02 -13.01
N PHE A 111 -0.70 -9.50 -11.94
CA PHE A 111 0.77 -9.59 -11.85
C PHE A 111 1.35 -10.56 -12.87
N ASP A 112 0.74 -11.73 -13.06
CA ASP A 112 1.18 -12.68 -14.09
C ASP A 112 1.14 -12.04 -15.49
N MET A 113 0.10 -11.25 -15.77
CA MET A 113 -0.03 -10.53 -17.03
C MET A 113 1.03 -9.43 -17.20
N LEU A 114 1.30 -8.64 -16.15
CA LEU A 114 2.30 -7.57 -16.17
C LEU A 114 3.73 -8.13 -16.26
N GLY A 115 4.01 -9.21 -15.52
CA GLY A 115 5.27 -9.97 -15.60
C GLY A 115 5.51 -10.56 -16.98
N ALA A 116 4.49 -11.15 -17.60
CA ALA A 116 4.59 -11.67 -18.97
C ALA A 116 4.78 -10.58 -20.03
N ALA A 117 4.33 -9.36 -19.78
CA ALA A 117 4.48 -8.21 -20.68
C ALA A 117 5.84 -7.49 -20.53
N GLY A 118 6.63 -7.79 -19.50
CA GLY A 118 7.86 -7.05 -19.18
C GLY A 118 7.61 -5.59 -18.79
N THR A 119 6.38 -5.28 -18.33
CA THR A 119 5.91 -3.93 -18.00
C THR A 119 5.70 -3.74 -16.49
N VAL A 120 6.23 -4.64 -15.65
CA VAL A 120 6.17 -4.55 -14.18
C VAL A 120 6.70 -3.20 -13.70
N SER A 121 7.82 -2.74 -14.29
CA SER A 121 8.40 -1.42 -14.01
C SER A 121 7.45 -0.26 -14.32
N GLN A 122 6.54 -0.40 -15.28
CA GLN A 122 5.59 0.65 -15.63
C GLN A 122 4.43 0.73 -14.62
N GLY A 123 3.92 -0.42 -14.15
CA GLY A 123 2.92 -0.46 -13.06
C GLY A 123 3.49 -0.02 -11.71
N MET A 124 4.79 -0.27 -11.47
CA MET A 124 5.51 0.27 -10.33
C MET A 124 5.75 1.79 -10.44
N SER A 125 6.04 2.28 -11.66
CA SER A 125 6.23 3.71 -11.91
C SER A 125 4.94 4.53 -11.80
N GLU A 126 3.77 3.91 -11.95
CA GLU A 126 2.45 4.56 -11.80
C GLU A 126 1.90 4.49 -10.36
N GLY A 127 2.72 4.05 -9.38
CA GLY A 127 2.32 3.97 -7.97
C GLY A 127 1.22 2.96 -7.66
N THR A 128 0.80 2.18 -8.65
CA THR A 128 -0.32 1.25 -8.54
C THR A 128 0.10 -0.13 -8.04
N MET A 129 1.39 -0.45 -8.10
CA MET A 129 1.94 -1.74 -7.70
C MET A 129 3.29 -1.56 -7.02
N ALA A 130 3.46 -2.10 -5.81
CA ALA A 130 4.72 -2.01 -5.09
C ALA A 130 5.37 -3.40 -4.88
N PHE A 131 5.11 -4.35 -5.78
CA PHE A 131 5.58 -5.74 -5.68
C PHE A 131 6.66 -6.03 -6.73
N THR A 132 7.65 -6.84 -6.36
CA THR A 132 8.76 -7.25 -7.23
C THR A 132 8.32 -8.28 -8.30
N GLU A 133 9.17 -8.55 -9.29
CA GLU A 133 8.92 -9.53 -10.38
C GLU A 133 8.60 -10.97 -9.89
N GLU A 134 8.88 -11.30 -8.62
CA GLU A 134 8.49 -12.58 -8.05
C GLU A 134 6.98 -12.63 -7.81
N SER A 135 6.34 -13.70 -8.29
CA SER A 135 4.89 -13.89 -8.29
C SER A 135 4.23 -13.41 -7.00
N TYR A 136 3.27 -12.50 -7.13
CA TYR A 136 2.42 -12.01 -6.04
C TYR A 136 1.86 -13.18 -5.21
N SER A 137 2.21 -13.22 -3.92
CA SER A 137 1.90 -14.33 -3.03
C SER A 137 0.67 -14.08 -2.17
N GLU A 138 0.10 -15.14 -1.58
CA GLU A 138 -0.98 -15.00 -0.60
C GLU A 138 -0.55 -14.14 0.60
N ASN A 139 0.72 -14.20 1.00
CA ASN A 139 1.28 -13.39 2.09
C ASN A 139 1.41 -11.91 1.71
N ALA A 140 1.78 -11.61 0.47
CA ALA A 140 1.69 -10.26 -0.05
C ALA A 140 0.24 -9.75 0.00
N HIS A 141 -0.74 -10.60 -0.32
CA HIS A 141 -2.17 -10.24 -0.22
C HIS A 141 -2.67 -10.02 1.20
N VAL A 142 -2.17 -10.78 2.17
CA VAL A 142 -2.41 -10.49 3.59
C VAL A 142 -1.84 -9.11 3.96
N ALA A 143 -0.63 -8.79 3.54
CA ALA A 143 0.01 -7.51 3.82
C ALA A 143 -0.74 -6.34 3.16
N THR A 144 -1.22 -6.49 1.92
CA THR A 144 -2.05 -5.49 1.23
C THR A 144 -3.34 -5.17 2.00
N ILE A 145 -3.97 -6.16 2.65
CA ILE A 145 -5.15 -5.89 3.50
C ILE A 145 -4.80 -4.93 4.64
N TRP A 146 -3.63 -5.11 5.27
CA TRP A 146 -3.15 -4.23 6.33
C TRP A 146 -2.79 -2.84 5.82
N HIS A 147 -2.22 -2.74 4.61
CA HIS A 147 -1.96 -1.48 3.92
C HIS A 147 -3.25 -0.65 3.78
N GLU A 148 -4.28 -1.25 3.17
CA GLU A 148 -5.55 -0.55 2.92
C GLU A 148 -6.31 -0.28 4.22
N ALA A 149 -6.28 -1.18 5.19
CA ALA A 149 -6.87 -0.92 6.51
C ALA A 149 -6.20 0.28 7.18
N PHE A 150 -4.89 0.45 6.99
CA PHE A 150 -4.19 1.62 7.51
C PHE A 150 -4.62 2.91 6.83
N HIS A 151 -4.89 2.90 5.52
CA HIS A 151 -5.51 4.05 4.85
C HIS A 151 -6.89 4.40 5.41
N ALA A 152 -7.71 3.40 5.75
CA ALA A 152 -9.00 3.61 6.39
C ALA A 152 -8.83 4.26 7.79
N TRP A 153 -7.83 3.81 8.56
CA TRP A 153 -7.47 4.42 9.84
C TRP A 153 -6.97 5.86 9.69
N GLN A 154 -6.08 6.14 8.74
CA GLN A 154 -5.60 7.49 8.44
C GLN A 154 -6.76 8.42 8.08
N THR A 155 -7.69 7.92 7.27
CA THR A 155 -8.82 8.70 6.77
C THR A 155 -9.82 9.02 7.89
N ASN A 156 -10.13 8.03 8.74
CA ASN A 156 -10.93 8.25 9.94
C ASN A 156 -10.35 9.32 10.88
N ARG A 157 -9.02 9.45 10.91
CA ARG A 157 -8.32 10.36 11.84
C ARG A 157 -8.05 11.74 11.25
N TRP A 158 -7.83 11.83 9.94
CA TRP A 158 -7.28 13.02 9.29
C TRP A 158 -7.99 13.40 7.97
N GLN A 159 -9.25 13.02 7.76
CA GLN A 159 -9.99 13.33 6.53
C GLN A 159 -9.89 14.80 6.12
N ASP A 160 -10.04 15.74 7.07
CA ASP A 160 -10.01 17.18 6.77
C ASP A 160 -8.62 17.65 6.31
N GLU A 161 -7.55 17.15 6.93
CA GLU A 161 -6.16 17.42 6.57
C GLU A 161 -5.81 16.82 5.21
N ILE A 162 -6.26 15.58 4.95
CA ILE A 162 -6.09 14.91 3.66
C ILE A 162 -6.82 15.69 2.56
N ASP A 163 -8.06 16.13 2.80
CA ASP A 163 -8.80 16.95 1.85
C ASP A 163 -8.14 18.32 1.61
N ALA A 164 -7.61 18.95 2.64
CA ALA A 164 -6.86 20.19 2.51
C ALA A 164 -5.58 20.00 1.69
N LEU A 165 -4.87 18.89 1.91
CA LEU A 165 -3.68 18.52 1.16
C LEU A 165 -4.03 18.26 -0.32
N MET A 166 -5.06 17.46 -0.59
CA MET A 166 -5.49 17.15 -1.95
C MET A 166 -6.00 18.38 -2.72
N LYS A 167 -6.59 19.37 -2.02
CA LYS A 167 -6.91 20.68 -2.63
C LYS A 167 -5.66 21.45 -3.06
N ARG A 168 -4.55 21.35 -2.32
CA ARG A 168 -3.27 22.00 -2.68
C ARG A 168 -2.59 21.34 -3.86
N VAL A 169 -2.71 20.01 -3.99
CA VAL A 169 -2.24 19.29 -5.19
C VAL A 169 -2.89 19.89 -6.45
N ASN A 170 -4.17 20.26 -6.37
CA ASN A 170 -4.90 20.95 -7.44
C ASN A 170 -4.79 20.23 -8.80
N LEU A 171 -5.08 18.92 -8.80
CA LEU A 171 -5.09 18.09 -10.01
C LEU A 171 -6.07 18.66 -11.04
N SER A 172 -5.60 18.76 -12.28
CA SER A 172 -6.46 19.05 -13.42
C SER A 172 -7.37 17.84 -13.70
N ALA A 173 -8.46 18.01 -14.46
CA ALA A 173 -9.29 16.87 -14.87
C ALA A 173 -8.57 15.90 -15.83
N GLU A 174 -7.43 16.33 -16.40
CA GLU A 174 -6.61 15.57 -17.33
C GLU A 174 -5.33 15.01 -16.69
N ASP A 175 -4.92 15.52 -15.52
CA ASP A 175 -3.71 15.10 -14.80
C ASP A 175 -4.09 14.05 -13.74
N ASN A 176 -3.35 12.95 -13.69
CA ASN A 176 -3.35 12.05 -12.54
C ASN A 176 -2.22 12.44 -11.55
N ARG A 177 -2.16 11.76 -10.40
CA ARG A 177 -1.16 12.03 -9.35
C ARG A 177 0.27 11.86 -9.85
N GLU A 178 0.49 10.85 -10.70
CA GLU A 178 1.78 10.49 -11.29
C GLU A 178 2.31 11.61 -12.20
N ASP A 179 1.44 12.20 -13.01
CA ASP A 179 1.82 13.22 -13.99
C ASP A 179 2.48 14.44 -13.33
N ILE A 180 2.03 14.84 -12.13
CA ILE A 180 2.63 15.96 -11.38
C ILE A 180 4.04 15.61 -10.94
N ILE A 181 4.26 14.42 -10.38
CA ILE A 181 5.57 14.00 -9.88
C ILE A 181 6.56 13.88 -11.05
N VAL A 182 6.16 13.21 -12.12
CA VAL A 182 7.02 13.02 -13.29
C VAL A 182 7.41 14.38 -13.88
N ARG A 183 6.44 15.28 -14.08
CA ARG A 183 6.68 16.59 -14.70
C ARG A 183 7.48 17.55 -13.81
N GLU A 184 7.15 17.63 -12.53
CA GLU A 184 7.70 18.68 -11.66
C GLU A 184 8.94 18.23 -10.88
N ALA A 185 8.99 16.96 -10.44
CA ALA A 185 10.10 16.41 -9.68
C ALA A 185 11.10 15.65 -10.57
N ASP A 186 10.64 14.68 -11.36
CA ASP A 186 11.55 13.80 -12.13
C ASP A 186 12.19 14.48 -13.34
N GLU A 187 11.46 15.37 -14.01
CA GLU A 187 11.99 16.16 -15.14
C GLU A 187 12.83 17.36 -14.70
N ASN A 188 12.83 17.69 -13.40
CA ASN A 188 13.69 18.71 -12.83
C ASN A 188 15.02 18.09 -12.34
N PRO A 189 16.15 18.26 -13.06
CA PRO A 189 17.39 17.56 -12.73
C PRO A 189 17.96 17.93 -11.37
N LYS A 190 17.64 19.13 -10.85
CA LYS A 190 18.07 19.54 -9.51
C LYS A 190 17.25 18.86 -8.43
N ALA A 191 15.94 18.74 -8.62
CA ALA A 191 15.06 18.05 -7.66
C ALA A 191 15.39 16.56 -7.61
N ALA A 192 15.51 15.92 -8.78
CA ALA A 192 15.93 14.52 -8.89
C ALA A 192 17.28 14.25 -8.20
N ALA A 193 18.29 15.08 -8.42
CA ALA A 193 19.60 14.92 -7.77
C ALA A 193 19.55 15.11 -6.25
N LEU A 194 18.76 16.07 -5.76
CA LEU A 194 18.56 16.26 -4.31
C LEU A 194 17.85 15.05 -3.69
N PHE A 195 16.89 14.48 -4.40
CA PHE A 195 16.15 13.29 -3.96
C PHE A 195 17.07 12.07 -3.92
N GLU A 196 17.83 11.80 -4.98
CA GLU A 196 18.78 10.69 -5.02
C GLU A 196 19.81 10.78 -3.88
N GLU A 197 20.33 11.98 -3.58
CA GLU A 197 21.24 12.17 -2.45
C GLU A 197 20.54 12.02 -1.09
N GLU A 198 19.28 12.44 -0.95
CA GLU A 198 18.46 12.17 0.25
C GLU A 198 18.30 10.67 0.48
N MET A 199 17.96 9.92 -0.57
CA MET A 199 17.77 8.47 -0.52
C MET A 199 19.02 7.77 0.04
N VAL A 200 20.19 8.08 -0.52
CA VAL A 200 21.48 7.52 -0.09
C VAL A 200 21.80 7.88 1.38
N LEU A 201 21.43 9.08 1.83
CA LEU A 201 21.64 9.48 3.23
C LEU A 201 20.71 8.74 4.18
N LEU A 202 19.46 8.48 3.79
CA LEU A 202 18.51 7.70 4.60
C LEU A 202 18.94 6.24 4.72
N GLU A 203 19.44 5.62 3.64
CA GLU A 203 20.02 4.27 3.71
C GLU A 203 21.20 4.22 4.69
N LYS A 204 22.15 5.16 4.56
CA LYS A 204 23.29 5.25 5.48
C LYS A 204 22.87 5.51 6.92
N ALA A 205 21.82 6.30 7.13
CA ALA A 205 21.25 6.49 8.46
C ALA A 205 20.70 5.16 9.01
N TYR A 206 20.02 4.37 8.19
CA TYR A 206 19.40 3.13 8.61
C TYR A 206 20.44 2.06 8.99
N GLU A 207 21.53 1.99 8.22
CA GLU A 207 22.67 1.11 8.49
C GLU A 207 23.59 1.63 9.62
N GLY A 208 23.57 2.93 9.88
CA GLY A 208 24.42 3.59 10.86
C GLY A 208 23.99 3.41 12.31
N GLU A 209 24.76 3.96 13.24
CA GLU A 209 24.48 3.95 14.68
C GLU A 209 24.84 5.30 15.34
N GLY A 210 24.23 5.59 16.49
CA GLY A 210 24.58 6.73 17.35
C GLY A 210 24.54 8.09 16.63
N GLU A 211 25.56 8.90 16.85
CA GLU A 211 25.65 10.27 16.31
C GLU A 211 25.78 10.32 14.79
N GLU A 212 26.41 9.33 14.17
CA GLU A 212 26.54 9.27 12.71
C GLU A 212 25.17 9.11 12.05
N LYS A 213 24.29 8.27 12.63
CA LYS A 213 22.89 8.13 12.19
C LYS A 213 22.16 9.47 12.24
N LYS A 214 22.24 10.18 13.37
CA LYS A 214 21.60 11.51 13.52
C LYS A 214 22.13 12.50 12.49
N GLU A 215 23.44 12.52 12.25
CA GLU A 215 24.06 13.40 11.24
C GLU A 215 23.53 13.11 9.83
N TYR A 216 23.40 11.83 9.45
CA TYR A 216 22.82 11.47 8.16
C TYR A 216 21.34 11.85 8.04
N ILE A 217 20.54 11.64 9.10
CA ILE A 217 19.13 12.07 9.14
C ILE A 217 19.05 13.59 8.93
N LEU A 218 19.79 14.38 9.71
CA LEU A 218 19.74 15.85 9.61
C LEU A 218 20.18 16.36 8.22
N LYS A 219 21.16 15.70 7.58
CA LYS A 219 21.55 16.02 6.21
C LYS A 219 20.45 15.69 5.21
N ALA A 220 19.83 14.51 5.33
CA ALA A 220 18.71 14.10 4.48
C ALA A 220 17.55 15.10 4.57
N LEU A 221 17.15 15.48 5.79
CA LEU A 221 16.11 16.48 6.03
C LEU A 221 16.45 17.85 5.42
N SER A 222 17.73 18.26 5.46
CA SER A 222 18.16 19.50 4.80
C SER A 222 18.06 19.43 3.28
N LEU A 223 18.24 18.26 2.67
CA LEU A 223 18.02 18.08 1.23
C LEU A 223 16.54 18.11 0.87
N ALA A 224 15.67 17.48 1.67
CA ALA A 224 14.22 17.58 1.54
C ALA A 224 13.74 19.03 1.61
N GLU A 225 14.25 19.83 2.58
CA GLU A 225 13.97 21.27 2.68
C GLU A 225 14.39 22.03 1.40
N LYS A 226 15.60 21.80 0.89
CA LYS A 226 16.07 22.42 -0.37
C LYS A 226 15.23 22.01 -1.58
N ARG A 227 14.78 20.75 -1.63
CA ARG A 227 13.91 20.27 -2.71
C ARG A 227 12.54 20.96 -2.63
N ARG A 228 11.97 21.10 -1.43
CA ARG A 228 10.71 21.84 -1.21
C ARG A 228 10.77 23.29 -1.69
N GLU A 229 11.91 23.96 -1.56
CA GLU A 229 12.08 25.36 -2.01
C GLU A 229 12.05 25.53 -3.54
N ILE A 230 12.38 24.48 -4.30
CA ILE A 230 12.49 24.56 -5.76
C ILE A 230 11.30 23.95 -6.51
N LEU A 231 10.48 23.15 -5.82
CA LEU A 231 9.28 22.54 -6.38
C LEU A 231 8.05 23.45 -6.21
N PRO A 232 7.08 23.39 -7.14
CA PRO A 232 5.80 24.09 -6.97
C PRO A 232 5.00 23.49 -5.80
N ASP A 233 4.08 24.28 -5.24
CA ASP A 233 3.26 23.85 -4.08
C ASP A 233 2.47 22.57 -4.35
N SER A 234 1.97 22.38 -5.58
CA SER A 234 1.26 21.16 -5.98
C SER A 234 2.13 19.91 -5.92
N ALA A 235 3.38 20.01 -6.38
CA ALA A 235 4.35 18.92 -6.31
C ALA A 235 4.75 18.66 -4.86
N ASN A 236 5.03 19.70 -4.08
CA ASN A 236 5.32 19.56 -2.64
C ASN A 236 4.18 18.88 -1.87
N ALA A 237 2.93 19.24 -2.17
CA ALA A 237 1.77 18.61 -1.57
C ALA A 237 1.66 17.12 -1.97
N MET A 238 1.99 16.78 -3.22
CA MET A 238 2.00 15.39 -3.69
C MET A 238 3.15 14.59 -3.09
N GLU A 239 4.37 15.13 -3.02
CA GLU A 239 5.50 14.47 -2.34
C GLU A 239 5.14 14.18 -0.88
N PHE A 240 4.55 15.17 -0.19
CA PHE A 240 4.10 14.99 1.19
C PHE A 240 3.03 13.89 1.30
N TYR A 241 2.03 13.90 0.42
CA TYR A 241 0.98 12.87 0.40
C TYR A 241 1.58 11.47 0.24
N LEU A 242 2.41 11.27 -0.79
CA LEU A 242 2.99 9.97 -1.13
C LEU A 242 3.94 9.48 -0.04
N GLU A 243 4.80 10.34 0.48
CA GLU A 243 5.74 9.94 1.54
C GLU A 243 5.01 9.63 2.85
N ASN A 244 4.04 10.45 3.25
CA ASN A 244 3.48 10.37 4.60
C ASN A 244 2.26 9.47 4.70
N LEU A 245 1.37 9.44 3.70
CA LEU A 245 0.21 8.56 3.73
C LEU A 245 0.57 7.19 3.15
N GLU A 246 1.07 7.17 1.92
CA GLU A 246 1.37 5.91 1.24
C GLU A 246 2.62 5.24 1.81
N GLY A 247 3.64 6.02 2.16
CA GLY A 247 4.85 5.50 2.79
C GLY A 247 4.61 4.95 4.20
N SER A 248 3.69 5.51 4.98
CA SER A 248 3.31 4.92 6.28
C SER A 248 2.42 3.69 6.12
N ALA A 249 1.51 3.64 5.13
CA ALA A 249 0.79 2.42 4.79
C ALA A 249 1.74 1.30 4.31
N ARG A 250 2.75 1.66 3.50
CA ARG A 250 3.83 0.76 3.09
C ARG A 250 4.68 0.27 4.26
N TYR A 251 4.93 1.11 5.27
CA TYR A 251 5.54 0.68 6.53
C TYR A 251 4.72 -0.40 7.22
N VAL A 252 3.41 -0.18 7.40
CA VAL A 252 2.50 -1.18 8.00
C VAL A 252 2.47 -2.48 7.21
N GLU A 253 2.34 -2.38 5.88
CA GLU A 253 2.40 -3.52 4.97
C GLU A 253 3.69 -4.34 5.14
N SER A 254 4.83 -3.65 5.22
CA SER A 254 6.13 -4.29 5.38
C SER A 254 6.23 -5.05 6.71
N LEU A 255 5.68 -4.51 7.80
CA LEU A 255 5.68 -5.18 9.10
C LEU A 255 4.72 -6.39 9.14
N ALA A 256 3.58 -6.28 8.47
CA ALA A 256 2.66 -7.41 8.31
C ALA A 256 3.34 -8.54 7.52
N TYR A 257 4.02 -8.21 6.42
CA TYR A 257 4.78 -9.18 5.64
C TYR A 257 5.93 -9.80 6.45
N ARG A 258 6.67 -8.98 7.22
CA ARG A 258 7.74 -9.45 8.12
C ARG A 258 7.23 -10.45 9.15
N SER A 259 6.04 -10.23 9.69
CA SER A 259 5.40 -11.14 10.65
C SER A 259 5.02 -12.49 10.01
N LEU A 260 4.76 -12.51 8.70
CA LEU A 260 4.37 -13.71 7.96
C LEU A 260 5.56 -14.53 7.45
N GLU A 261 6.58 -13.86 6.91
CA GLU A 261 7.67 -14.50 6.15
C GLU A 261 9.02 -14.46 6.89
N GLY A 262 9.11 -13.65 7.96
CA GLY A 262 10.32 -13.46 8.76
C GLY A 262 11.32 -12.46 8.15
N ASP A 263 12.31 -12.10 8.95
CA ASP A 263 13.27 -11.02 8.66
C ASP A 263 13.96 -11.16 7.30
N LYS A 264 14.43 -12.37 6.97
CA LYS A 264 15.20 -12.59 5.75
C LYS A 264 14.38 -12.31 4.48
N ALA A 265 13.17 -12.87 4.41
CA ALA A 265 12.30 -12.69 3.25
C ALA A 265 11.76 -11.26 3.18
N TRP A 266 11.53 -10.63 4.35
CA TRP A 266 11.16 -9.21 4.41
C TRP A 266 12.28 -8.31 3.89
N GLU A 267 13.53 -8.54 4.30
CA GLU A 267 14.68 -7.76 3.87
C GLU A 267 14.90 -7.91 2.35
N GLU A 268 14.82 -9.14 1.82
CA GLU A 268 14.91 -9.40 0.37
C GLU A 268 13.79 -8.71 -0.43
N HIS A 269 12.59 -8.54 0.15
CA HIS A 269 11.44 -7.95 -0.54
C HIS A 269 11.35 -6.43 -0.43
N TYR A 270 11.59 -5.86 0.76
CA TYR A 270 11.37 -4.44 1.07
C TYR A 270 12.66 -3.63 1.17
N MET A 271 13.78 -4.26 1.51
CA MET A 271 15.07 -3.58 1.74
C MET A 271 16.06 -3.81 0.60
N GLY A 272 15.57 -4.12 -0.61
CA GLY A 272 16.38 -4.16 -1.83
C GLY A 272 17.03 -2.80 -2.14
N GLU A 273 17.85 -2.75 -3.20
CA GLU A 273 18.60 -1.53 -3.57
C GLU A 273 17.68 -0.33 -3.74
N PHE A 274 17.86 0.70 -2.89
CA PHE A 274 17.04 1.90 -2.85
C PHE A 274 17.52 2.86 -3.96
N SER A 275 17.21 2.50 -5.20
CA SER A 275 17.63 3.28 -6.37
C SER A 275 16.57 4.30 -6.79
N TYR A 276 17.01 5.45 -7.30
CA TYR A 276 16.08 6.46 -7.80
C TYR A 276 15.36 5.95 -9.06
N GLU A 277 14.07 5.69 -8.91
CA GLU A 277 13.18 5.40 -10.04
C GLU A 277 12.21 6.55 -10.29
N LYS A 278 11.93 6.81 -11.57
CA LYS A 278 10.91 7.80 -11.93
C LYS A 278 9.54 7.32 -11.49
N GLY A 279 8.74 8.29 -11.07
CA GLY A 279 7.39 8.11 -10.61
C GLY A 279 7.23 7.96 -9.10
N SER A 280 6.05 7.58 -8.65
CA SER A 280 5.66 7.71 -7.24
C SER A 280 6.28 6.66 -6.32
N GLY A 281 6.68 5.48 -6.82
CA GLY A 281 7.20 4.37 -6.02
C GLY A 281 8.34 4.75 -5.05
N LYS A 282 9.26 5.64 -5.44
CA LYS A 282 10.36 6.11 -4.58
C LYS A 282 9.89 6.78 -3.28
N TYR A 283 8.74 7.44 -3.28
CA TYR A 283 8.17 8.11 -2.10
C TYR A 283 7.60 7.10 -1.10
N TYR A 284 7.00 6.00 -1.59
CA TYR A 284 6.50 4.91 -0.75
C TYR A 284 7.65 4.26 0.01
N GLN A 285 8.72 3.93 -0.70
CA GLN A 285 9.90 3.32 -0.10
C GLN A 285 10.59 4.29 0.88
N MET A 286 10.64 5.59 0.56
CA MET A 286 11.22 6.61 1.43
C MET A 286 10.42 6.82 2.72
N GLY A 287 9.10 6.94 2.64
CA GLY A 287 8.28 7.03 3.85
C GLY A 287 8.37 5.76 4.70
N MET A 288 8.40 4.58 4.07
CA MET A 288 8.64 3.32 4.78
C MET A 288 9.97 3.32 5.52
N LEU A 289 11.06 3.70 4.85
CA LEU A 289 12.40 3.77 5.44
C LEU A 289 12.47 4.78 6.59
N LYS A 290 11.80 5.94 6.46
CA LYS A 290 11.69 6.93 7.54
C LYS A 290 10.93 6.35 8.77
N GLY A 291 9.87 5.58 8.56
CA GLY A 291 9.20 4.83 9.64
C GLY A 291 10.11 3.82 10.33
N LEU A 292 10.85 3.02 9.56
CA LEU A 292 11.82 2.05 10.10
C LEU A 292 12.99 2.73 10.84
N LEU A 293 13.43 3.90 10.38
CA LEU A 293 14.41 4.73 11.08
C LEU A 293 13.88 5.23 12.42
N LEU A 294 12.62 5.63 12.48
CA LEU A 294 11.98 6.05 13.72
C LEU A 294 11.88 4.88 14.71
N ASP A 295 11.65 3.64 14.27
CA ASP A 295 11.72 2.47 15.15
C ASP A 295 13.09 2.30 15.81
N GLN A 296 14.16 2.74 15.15
CA GLN A 296 15.53 2.67 15.69
C GLN A 296 15.92 3.88 16.56
N THR A 297 15.18 4.99 16.48
CA THR A 297 15.60 6.29 17.03
C THR A 297 14.62 6.95 17.99
N GLY A 298 13.33 6.62 17.92
CA GLY A 298 12.28 7.23 18.73
C GLY A 298 11.29 6.21 19.28
N GLU A 299 11.40 5.89 20.56
CA GLU A 299 10.45 5.00 21.24
C GLU A 299 9.04 5.60 21.20
N GLY A 300 8.05 4.83 20.72
CA GLY A 300 6.65 5.22 20.67
C GLY A 300 6.34 6.37 19.70
N TRP A 301 7.15 6.55 18.64
CA TRP A 301 6.94 7.62 17.66
C TRP A 301 5.56 7.56 16.98
N GLN A 302 4.97 6.37 16.86
CA GLN A 302 3.68 6.11 16.24
C GLN A 302 2.54 6.84 16.96
N GLU A 303 2.62 7.01 18.28
CA GLU A 303 1.63 7.76 19.07
C GLU A 303 1.69 9.27 18.81
N LYS A 304 2.83 9.76 18.34
CA LYS A 304 3.11 11.18 18.06
C LYS A 304 3.00 11.53 16.57
N PHE A 305 2.92 10.52 15.70
CA PHE A 305 2.84 10.74 14.25
C PHE A 305 1.60 11.54 13.88
N SER A 306 1.78 12.55 13.04
CA SER A 306 0.70 13.43 12.58
C SER A 306 0.94 13.87 11.14
N LEU A 307 -0.13 14.17 10.40
CA LEU A 307 -0.03 14.75 9.06
C LEU A 307 0.32 16.24 9.05
N GLU A 308 0.47 16.89 10.21
CA GLU A 308 0.98 18.27 10.28
C GLU A 308 2.51 18.28 10.12
N GLU A 309 3.20 17.38 10.81
CA GLU A 309 4.66 17.31 10.83
C GLU A 309 5.23 16.24 9.89
N GLY A 310 4.49 15.15 9.67
CA GLY A 310 4.93 14.02 8.88
C GLY A 310 6.17 13.30 9.45
N PHE A 311 6.76 12.43 8.64
CA PHE A 311 7.98 11.72 8.96
C PHE A 311 9.18 12.65 9.15
N ASP A 312 9.30 13.67 8.32
CA ASP A 312 10.37 14.68 8.44
C ASP A 312 10.38 15.37 9.80
N GLY A 313 9.20 15.81 10.27
CA GLY A 313 9.08 16.46 11.57
C GLY A 313 9.33 15.50 12.72
N ALA A 314 8.81 14.27 12.64
CA ALA A 314 9.09 13.22 13.64
C ALA A 314 10.60 12.91 13.75
N LEU A 315 11.28 12.75 12.62
CA LEU A 315 12.73 12.50 12.56
C LEU A 315 13.54 13.70 13.08
N LYS A 316 13.09 14.92 12.80
CA LYS A 316 13.69 16.13 13.33
C LYS A 316 13.57 16.20 14.85
N GLY A 317 12.41 15.84 15.40
CA GLY A 317 12.16 15.79 16.84
C GLY A 317 13.16 14.89 17.58
N VAL A 318 13.30 13.63 17.12
CA VAL A 318 14.21 12.66 17.75
C VAL A 318 15.70 13.02 17.62
N CYS A 319 16.06 13.82 16.61
CA CYS A 319 17.44 14.31 16.46
C CYS A 319 17.76 15.56 17.30
N GLN A 320 16.74 16.25 17.84
CA GLN A 320 16.90 17.50 18.60
C GLN A 320 16.69 17.35 20.11
N GLU A 321 16.14 16.21 20.56
CA GLU A 321 16.02 15.87 21.98
C GLU A 321 17.40 15.47 22.55
N GLU A 322 18.20 16.46 22.97
CA GLU A 322 19.37 16.34 23.87
C GLU A 322 19.35 17.38 25.00
#